data_AF-A0A7X8TAK8-F1
#
_entry.id   AF-A0A7X8TAK8-F1
#
_cell.length_a   1.000
_cell.length_b   1.000
_cell.length_c   1.000
_cell.angle_alpha   90.00
_cell.angle_beta   90.00
_cell.angle_gamma   90.00
#
_symmetry.space_group_name_H-M   'P 1'
#
loop_
_entity.id
_entity.type
_entity.pdbx_description
1 polymer ?
#
loop_
_entity_poly.entity_id
_entity_poly.type
_entity_poly.pdbx_seq_one_letter_code
_entity_poly.pdbx_strand_id
1 'polypeptide(L)' 'MKATLAIDDDVFEAAKAMAERQHKSVDEVISTLARRSLEEARPWETRNGIPLLPKRPNGRAVTMEIVNALRDEDL' A
#
# COMPACT_ATOMS: atom_id res chain seq x y z
N MET A 1 19.79 2.25 -10.24
CA MET A 1 20.87 1.22 -10.28
C MET A 1 20.26 -0.05 -10.85
N LYS A 2 20.99 -0.79 -11.70
CA LYS A 2 20.56 -2.10 -12.21
C LYS A 2 21.42 -3.16 -11.55
N ALA A 3 20.79 -4.18 -10.99
CA ALA A 3 21.44 -5.30 -10.32
C ALA A 3 20.71 -6.60 -10.67
N THR A 4 21.40 -7.73 -10.58
CA THR A 4 20.81 -9.06 -10.71
C THR A 4 20.62 -9.63 -9.31
N LEU A 5 19.40 -10.05 -8.99
CA LEU A 5 19.00 -10.61 -7.71
C LEU A 5 18.35 -11.97 -7.96
N ALA A 6 18.67 -12.96 -7.12
CA ALA A 6 17.90 -14.19 -7.06
C ALA A 6 16.65 -13.96 -6.19
N ILE A 7 15.48 -14.30 -6.71
CA ILE A 7 14.19 -14.26 -6.02
C ILE A 7 13.46 -15.58 -6.25
N ASP A 8 12.61 -15.96 -5.31
CA ASP A 8 11.78 -17.15 -5.44
C ASP A 8 10.71 -16.96 -6.53
N ASP A 9 10.29 -18.05 -7.17
CA ASP A 9 9.37 -18.03 -8.31
C ASP A 9 8.00 -17.46 -7.93
N ASP A 10 7.51 -17.72 -6.71
CA ASP A 10 6.24 -17.20 -6.22
C ASP A 10 6.25 -15.67 -6.07
N VAL A 11 7.38 -15.12 -5.61
CA VAL A 11 7.60 -13.67 -5.53
C VAL A 11 7.63 -13.05 -6.92
N PHE A 12 8.29 -13.70 -7.89
CA PHE A 12 8.34 -13.22 -9.26
C PHE A 12 6.94 -13.20 -9.92
N GLU A 13 6.18 -14.29 -9.79
CA GLU A 13 4.83 -14.37 -10.34
C GLU A 13 3.88 -13.35 -9.69
N ALA A 14 3.97 -13.14 -8.38
CA ALA A 14 3.21 -12.10 -7.69
C ALA A 14 3.57 -10.70 -8.21
N ALA A 15 4.86 -10.41 -8.39
CA ALA A 15 5.33 -9.13 -8.93
C ALA A 15 4.86 -8.89 -10.36
N LYS A 16 4.85 -9.93 -11.20
CA LYS A 16 4.35 -9.87 -12.57
C LYS A 16 2.85 -9.55 -12.62
N ALA A 17 2.03 -10.25 -11.84
CA ALA A 17 0.60 -9.96 -11.75
C ALA A 17 0.33 -8.52 -11.25
N MET A 18 1.12 -8.05 -10.29
CA MET A 18 1.04 -6.67 -9.79
C MET A 18 1.43 -5.64 -10.85
N ALA A 19 2.44 -5.92 -11.66
CA ALA A 19 2.92 -5.06 -12.73
C ALA A 19 1.88 -4.90 -13.85
N GLU A 20 1.25 -6.01 -14.26
CA GLU A 20 0.16 -6.02 -15.23
C GLU A 20 -1.03 -5.18 -14.76
N ARG A 21 -1.49 -5.40 -13.52
CA ARG A 21 -2.63 -4.65 -12.94
C ARG A 21 -2.37 -3.16 -12.79
N GLN A 22 -1.12 -2.76 -12.55
CA GLN A 22 -0.74 -1.36 -12.30
C GLN A 22 -0.20 -0.64 -13.54
N HIS A 23 -0.11 -1.32 -14.68
CA HIS A 23 0.55 -0.81 -15.90
C HIS A 23 1.99 -0.31 -15.62
N LYS A 24 2.75 -1.10 -14.86
CA LYS A 24 4.14 -0.81 -14.49
C LYS A 24 5.06 -1.94 -14.94
N SER A 25 6.36 -1.71 -14.93
CA SER A 25 7.34 -2.77 -15.16
C SER A 25 7.62 -3.56 -13.86
N VAL A 26 8.06 -4.81 -14.01
CA VAL A 26 8.34 -5.71 -12.87
C VAL A 26 9.45 -5.17 -11.97
N ASP A 27 10.50 -4.57 -12.56
CA ASP A 27 11.59 -3.93 -11.82
C ASP A 27 11.13 -2.71 -11.01
N GLU A 28 10.18 -1.93 -11.52
CA GLU A 28 9.57 -0.83 -10.76
C GLU A 28 8.75 -1.35 -9.57
N VAL A 29 7.97 -2.41 -9.77
CA VAL A 29 7.19 -3.06 -8.70
C VAL A 29 8.11 -3.61 -7.62
N ILE A 30 9.13 -4.40 -7.99
CA ILE A 30 10.10 -4.97 -7.03
C ILE A 30 10.84 -3.86 -6.28
N SER A 31 11.31 -2.81 -6.97
CA SER A 31 11.99 -1.67 -6.35
C SER A 31 11.09 -0.94 -5.35
N THR A 32 9.80 -0.78 -5.69
CA THR A 32 8.80 -0.18 -4.81
C THR A 32 8.54 -1.03 -3.56
N LEU A 33 8.39 -2.34 -3.72
CA LEU A 33 8.17 -3.27 -2.61
C LEU A 33 9.38 -3.31 -1.68
N ALA A 34 10.59 -3.40 -2.22
CA ALA A 34 11.82 -3.38 -1.44
C ALA A 34 11.97 -2.06 -0.66
N ARG A 35 11.61 -0.92 -1.27
CA ARG A 35 11.65 0.36 -0.55
C ARG A 35 10.66 0.38 0.63
N ARG A 36 9.44 -0.11 0.41
CA ARG A 36 8.42 -0.22 1.47
C ARG A 36 8.85 -1.13 2.61
N SER A 37 9.57 -2.22 2.34
CA SER A 37 10.07 -3.10 3.40
C SER A 37 11.21 -2.49 4.21
N LEU A 38 11.94 -1.52 3.63
CA LEU A 38 13.02 -0.81 4.31
C LEU A 38 12.53 0.40 5.11
N GLU A 39 11.28 0.85 4.92
CA GLU A 39 10.69 1.88 5.75
C GLU A 39 10.52 1.32 7.18
N GLU A 40 11.10 2.00 8.17
CA GLU A 40 10.90 1.65 9.57
C GLU A 40 9.40 1.61 9.88
N ALA A 41 8.96 0.50 10.48
CA ALA A 41 7.61 0.39 10.99
C ALA A 41 7.40 1.51 12.02
N ARG A 42 6.65 2.55 11.65
CA ARG A 42 6.33 3.63 12.58
C ARG A 42 5.60 3.00 13.76
N PRO A 43 6.08 3.18 15.00
CA PRO A 43 5.36 2.66 16.15
C PRO A 43 3.96 3.25 16.16
N TRP A 44 2.97 2.37 16.21
CA TRP A 44 1.57 2.78 16.33
C TRP A 44 1.40 3.49 17.67
N GLU A 45 0.81 4.67 17.67
CA GLU A 45 0.40 5.32 18.91
C GLU A 45 -0.68 4.43 19.56
N THR A 46 -0.52 4.04 20.82
CA THR A 46 -1.50 3.20 21.51
C THR A 46 -2.25 4.01 22.56
N ARG A 47 -3.57 3.81 22.66
CA ARG A 47 -4.39 4.34 23.75
C ARG A 47 -5.13 3.20 24.43
N ASN A 48 -4.87 3.01 25.72
CA ASN A 48 -5.43 1.90 26.53
C ASN A 48 -5.13 0.51 25.93
N GLY A 49 -3.94 0.31 25.38
CA GLY A 49 -3.54 -0.96 24.75
C GLY A 49 -4.10 -1.19 23.34
N ILE A 50 -4.87 -0.25 22.79
CA ILE A 50 -5.43 -0.34 21.44
C ILE A 50 -4.60 0.56 20.50
N PRO A 51 -4.09 0.03 19.36
CA PRO A 51 -3.46 0.85 18.33
C PRO A 51 -4.42 1.90 17.78
N LEU A 52 -4.00 3.16 17.81
CA LEU A 52 -4.71 4.25 17.19
C LEU A 52 -4.39 4.29 15.70
N LEU A 53 -5.41 4.52 14.87
CA LEU A 53 -5.18 4.86 13.48
C LEU A 53 -4.39 6.19 13.41
N PRO A 54 -3.32 6.25 12.61
CA PRO A 54 -2.50 7.45 12.49
C PRO A 54 -3.35 8.60 11.97
N LYS A 55 -3.32 9.73 12.69
CA LYS A 55 -3.96 10.96 12.23
C LYS A 55 -3.27 11.43 10.96
N ARG A 56 -4.01 11.54 9.86
CA ARG A 56 -3.52 12.17 8.63
C ARG A 56 -3.53 13.70 8.87
N PRO A 57 -2.41 14.42 8.68
CA PRO A 57 -2.34 15.87 8.92
C PRO A 57 -3.40 16.67 8.17
N ASN A 58 -3.80 16.20 6.98
CA ASN A 58 -4.85 16.80 6.14
C ASN A 58 -6.08 15.88 6.00
N GLY A 59 -6.31 15.01 7.00
CA GLY A 59 -7.48 14.12 6.99
C GLY A 59 -8.76 14.92 7.18
N ARG A 60 -9.73 14.77 6.27
CA ARG A 60 -11.09 15.29 6.44
C ARG A 60 -11.94 14.26 7.18
N ALA A 61 -12.87 14.73 8.02
CA ALA A 61 -13.87 13.86 8.61
C ALA A 61 -14.68 13.19 7.49
N VAL A 62 -14.80 11.86 7.57
CA VAL A 62 -15.66 11.09 6.65
C VAL A 62 -17.08 11.17 7.20
N THR A 63 -17.98 11.80 6.44
CA THR A 63 -19.39 11.97 6.79
C THR A 63 -20.24 10.89 6.12
N MET A 64 -21.45 10.67 6.62
CA MET A 64 -22.42 9.77 5.97
C MET A 64 -22.79 10.21 4.56
N GLU A 65 -22.76 11.52 4.27
CA GLU A 65 -22.95 12.05 2.93
C GLU A 65 -21.86 11.54 1.96
N ILE A 66 -20.59 11.58 2.37
CA ILE A 66 -19.46 11.06 1.56
C ILE A 66 -19.60 9.55 1.34
N VAL A 67 -19.99 8.81 2.39
CA VAL A 67 -20.15 7.35 2.31
C VAL A 67 -21.28 6.98 1.35
N ASN A 68 -22.42 7.68 1.43
CA ASN A 68 -23.56 7.42 0.56
C ASN A 68 -23.24 7.78 -0.90
N ALA A 69 -22.58 8.92 -1.16
CA ALA A 69 -22.19 9.30 -2.51
C ALA A 69 -21.33 8.23 -3.21
N LEU A 70 -20.33 7.68 -2.51
CA LEU A 70 -19.48 6.60 -3.06
C LEU A 70 -20.26 5.30 -3.28
N ARG A 71 -21.19 4.95 -2.39
CA ARG A 71 -21.99 3.73 -2.52
C ARG A 71 -22.95 3.81 -3.71
N ASP A 72 -23.52 4.99 -3.93
CA ASP A 72 -24.53 5.23 -4.95
C ASP A 72 -23.88 5.46 -6.34
N GLU A 73 -22.58 5.81 -6.41
CA GLU A 73 -21.77 5.91 -7.65
C GLU A 73 -21.41 4.54 -8.26
N ASP A 74 -21.45 3.45 -7.48
CA ASP A 74 -21.19 2.07 -7.94
C ASP A 74 -22.47 1.30 -8.39
N LEU A 75 -23.56 2.01 -8.73
CA LEU A 75 -24.82 1.44 -9.24
C LEU A 75 -25.19 1.91 -10.67
#